data_AF-A0A191WGY6-F1
#
_entry.id   AF-A0A191WGY6-F1
#
_cell.length_a   1.000
_cell.length_b   1.000
_cell.length_c   1.000
_cell.angle_alpha   90.00
_cell.angle_beta   90.00
_cell.angle_gamma   90.00
#
_symmetry.space_group_name_H-M   'P 1'
#
loop_
_entity.id
_entity.type
_entity.pdbx_description
1 polymer ?
#
loop_
_entity_poly.entity_id
_entity_poly.type
_entity_poly.pdbx_seq_one_letter_code
_entity_poly.pdbx_strand_id
1 'polypeptide(L)'
;MPAPRSKSLFAWEPTPYLLVLVLLILTGIVRPNSPAWLYWPFLVALVASLAWLLVVLLRAGRTRTNPDQWGNLATLDGLEIVDAPARTREVRSVMPVADVQRHQPAIDLARIHGGADQQAVLVPRASRWLSMRYRVGVQLVGGDRPRHAGFLSDTAAEPWLEPLDALRLRGAFVRVPARITGDSRPFGVDLDASGLAEALTPAHD
;
A
#
# COMPACT_ATOMS: atom_id res chain seq x y z
N MET A 1 -9.63 7.07 17.03
CA MET A 1 -8.76 8.09 16.41
C MET A 1 -8.93 7.94 14.90
N PRO A 2 -9.11 9.03 14.16
CA PRO A 2 -9.34 8.94 12.72
C PRO A 2 -8.14 8.28 12.03
N ALA A 3 -8.41 7.43 11.03
CA ALA A 3 -7.36 6.78 10.26
C ALA A 3 -6.46 7.84 9.59
N PRO A 4 -5.12 7.75 9.71
CA PRO A 4 -4.22 8.72 9.11
C PRO A 4 -4.34 8.67 7.58
N ARG A 5 -4.43 9.85 6.95
CA ARG A 5 -4.56 9.98 5.49
C ARG A 5 -3.24 10.11 4.75
N SER A 6 -2.17 10.43 5.47
CA SER A 6 -0.84 10.60 4.89
C SER A 6 0.28 10.01 5.76
N LYS A 7 1.37 9.66 5.09
CA LYS A 7 2.64 9.30 5.71
C LYS A 7 3.26 10.52 6.39
N SER A 8 3.98 10.28 7.48
CA SER A 8 4.90 11.29 8.01
C SER A 8 6.08 11.49 7.03
N LEU A 9 6.72 12.67 7.07
CA LEU A 9 7.88 12.95 6.20
C LEU A 9 9.01 11.93 6.40
N PHE A 10 9.27 11.49 7.64
CA PHE A 10 10.29 10.48 7.92
C PHE A 10 9.92 9.07 7.43
N ALA A 11 8.63 8.81 7.21
CA ALA A 11 8.13 7.56 6.62
C ALA A 11 7.96 7.65 5.10
N TRP A 12 8.20 8.82 4.50
CA TRP A 12 8.13 9.01 3.07
C TRP A 12 9.40 8.51 2.40
N GLU A 13 9.25 7.62 1.43
CA GLU A 13 10.35 6.87 0.82
C GLU A 13 11.40 7.74 0.12
N PRO A 14 11.04 8.87 -0.52
CA PRO A 14 12.00 9.81 -1.08
C PRO A 14 12.88 10.54 -0.05
N THR A 15 12.47 10.63 1.21
CA THR A 15 13.18 11.42 2.24
C THR A 15 14.66 11.06 2.41
N PRO A 16 15.08 9.78 2.53
CA PRO A 16 16.51 9.45 2.56
C PRO A 16 17.26 9.90 1.30
N TYR A 17 16.64 9.83 0.12
CA TYR A 17 17.27 10.28 -1.13
C TYR A 17 17.39 11.80 -1.20
N LEU A 18 16.36 12.52 -0.75
CA LEU A 18 16.38 13.99 -0.65
C LEU A 18 17.45 14.44 0.34
N LEU A 19 17.61 13.74 1.46
CA LEU A 19 18.66 14.03 2.43
C LEU A 19 20.05 13.87 1.82
N VAL A 20 20.31 12.76 1.12
CA VAL A 20 21.58 12.55 0.41
C VAL A 20 21.83 13.63 -0.65
N LEU A 21 20.80 14.01 -1.41
CA LEU A 21 20.89 15.08 -2.40
C LEU A 21 21.25 16.43 -1.76
N VAL A 22 20.60 16.79 -0.65
CA VAL A 22 20.90 18.01 0.10
C VAL A 22 22.34 17.98 0.63
N LEU A 23 22.77 16.86 1.20
CA LEU A 23 24.15 16.69 1.69
C LEU A 23 25.15 16.82 0.55
N LEU A 24 24.88 16.22 -0.62
CA LEU A 24 25.72 16.33 -1.80
C LEU A 24 25.85 17.79 -2.27
N ILE A 25 24.75 18.54 -2.32
CA ILE A 25 24.79 19.97 -2.66
C ILE A 25 25.63 20.75 -1.64
N LEU A 26 25.44 20.48 -0.34
CA LEU A 26 26.19 21.14 0.72
C LEU A 26 27.69 20.83 0.68
N THR A 27 28.11 19.64 0.24
CA THR A 27 29.54 19.35 0.03
C THR A 27 30.20 20.24 -1.02
N GLY A 28 29.44 20.76 -1.98
CA GLY A 28 29.94 21.73 -2.96
C GLY A 28 30.17 23.13 -2.38
N ILE A 29 29.48 23.47 -1.29
CA ILE A 29 29.50 24.79 -0.64
C ILE A 29 30.48 24.81 0.53
N VAL A 30 30.44 23.77 1.37
CA VAL A 30 31.28 23.65 2.57
C VAL A 30 32.60 23.00 2.19
N ARG A 31 33.66 23.80 2.13
CA ARG A 31 35.02 23.32 1.85
C ARG A 31 35.76 23.02 3.15
N PRO A 32 36.82 22.20 3.12
CA PRO A 32 37.68 21.98 4.30
C PRO A 32 38.28 23.28 4.87
N ASN A 33 38.45 24.30 4.01
CA ASN A 33 38.97 25.61 4.38
C ASN A 33 37.88 26.59 4.86
N SER A 34 36.61 26.16 4.96
CA SER A 34 35.52 26.97 5.47
C SER A 34 35.69 27.28 6.97
N PRO A 35 35.06 28.34 7.49
CA PRO A 35 35.09 28.65 8.91
C PRO A 35 34.68 27.45 9.77
N ALA A 36 35.37 27.24 10.89
CA ALA A 36 35.16 26.08 11.77
C ALA A 36 33.70 25.96 12.24
N TRP A 37 33.03 27.09 12.49
CA TRP A 37 31.62 27.14 12.90
C TRP A 37 30.65 26.65 11.82
N LEU A 38 31.06 26.62 10.55
CA LEU A 38 30.25 26.07 9.45
C LEU A 38 30.63 24.62 9.16
N TYR A 39 31.94 24.33 9.15
CA TYR A 39 32.47 23.01 8.83
C TYR A 39 32.07 21.93 9.86
N TRP A 40 32.23 22.21 11.16
CA TRP A 40 31.95 21.22 12.20
C TRP A 40 30.48 20.82 12.29
N PRO A 41 29.50 21.75 12.31
CA PRO A 41 28.09 21.38 12.29
C PRO A 41 27.70 20.61 11.03
N PHE A 42 28.25 20.98 9.87
CA PHE A 42 28.02 20.24 8.64
C PHE A 42 28.54 18.80 8.74
N LEU A 43 29.76 18.60 9.24
CA LEU A 43 30.36 17.28 9.40
C LEU A 43 29.56 16.41 10.39
N VAL A 44 29.11 16.99 11.50
CA VAL A 44 28.22 16.29 12.46
C VAL A 44 26.90 15.90 11.80
N ALA A 45 26.26 16.80 11.05
CA ALA A 45 25.01 16.52 10.34
C ALA A 45 25.18 15.44 9.28
N LEU A 46 26.30 15.44 8.55
CA LEU A 46 26.67 14.43 7.56
C LEU A 46 26.80 13.05 8.19
N VAL A 47 27.60 12.93 9.25
CA VAL A 47 27.81 11.65 9.96
C VAL A 47 26.51 11.14 10.57
N ALA A 48 25.73 12.01 11.21
CA ALA A 48 24.43 11.65 11.79
C ALA A 48 23.45 11.15 10.72
N SER A 49 23.41 11.81 9.55
CA SER A 49 22.57 11.43 8.42
C SER A 49 23.00 10.11 7.81
N LEU A 50 24.31 9.86 7.69
CA LEU A 50 24.85 8.58 7.22
C LEU A 50 24.50 7.43 8.18
N ALA A 51 24.67 7.65 9.48
CA ALA A 51 24.28 6.69 10.51
C ALA A 51 22.78 6.40 10.47
N TRP A 52 21.93 7.42 10.32
CA TRP A 52 20.49 7.26 10.18
C TRP A 52 20.12 6.47 8.93
N LEU A 53 20.72 6.78 7.77
CA LEU A 53 20.50 6.06 6.52
C LEU A 53 20.85 4.57 6.65
N LEU A 54 21.99 4.26 7.26
CA LEU A 54 22.40 2.88 7.54
C LEU A 54 21.36 2.16 8.41
N VAL A 55 20.86 2.80 9.45
CA VAL A 55 19.81 2.21 10.31
C VAL A 55 18.54 1.93 9.51
N VAL A 56 18.09 2.86 8.66
CA VAL A 56 16.90 2.67 7.81
C VAL A 56 17.08 1.50 6.85
N LEU A 57 18.21 1.42 6.15
CA LEU A 57 18.51 0.34 5.21
C LEU A 57 18.60 -1.03 5.90
N LEU A 58 19.27 -1.09 7.05
CA LEU A 58 19.40 -2.32 7.83
C LEU A 58 18.05 -2.80 8.38
N ARG A 59 17.17 -1.88 8.81
CA ARG A 59 15.81 -2.22 9.24
C ARG A 59 14.95 -2.73 8.08
N ALA A 60 15.05 -2.10 6.92
CA ALA A 60 14.32 -2.52 5.72
C ALA A 60 14.74 -3.94 5.27
N GLY A 61 16.04 -4.26 5.33
CA GLY A 61 16.53 -5.60 4.98
C GLY A 61 16.15 -6.70 5.97
N ARG A 62 16.02 -6.38 7.27
CA ARG A 62 15.67 -7.36 8.31
C ARG A 62 14.17 -7.63 8.44
N THR A 63 13.32 -6.66 8.09
CA THR A 63 11.89 -6.73 8.37
C THR A 63 11.13 -6.97 7.07
N ARG A 64 10.99 -8.23 6.65
CA ARG A 64 10.02 -8.59 5.61
C ARG A 64 8.63 -8.59 6.24
N THR A 65 7.94 -7.45 6.21
CA THR A 65 6.55 -7.36 6.65
C THR A 65 5.60 -7.80 5.53
N ASN A 66 4.49 -8.40 5.92
CA ASN A 66 3.38 -8.73 5.04
C ASN A 66 2.10 -8.15 5.66
N PRO A 67 1.47 -7.10 5.08
CA PRO A 67 1.86 -6.39 3.85
C PRO A 67 3.20 -5.65 3.94
N ASP A 68 3.81 -5.37 2.78
CA ASP A 68 4.99 -4.50 2.68
C ASP A 68 4.63 -3.03 2.97
N GLN A 69 5.63 -2.15 2.99
CA GLN A 69 5.45 -0.70 3.23
C GLN A 69 4.55 0.01 2.20
N TRP A 70 4.29 -0.61 1.05
CA TRP A 70 3.43 -0.09 -0.02
C TRP A 70 2.02 -0.71 0.01
N GLY A 71 1.78 -1.68 0.88
CA GLY A 71 0.53 -2.42 0.97
C GLY A 71 0.43 -3.59 -0.01
N ASN A 72 1.57 -4.11 -0.48
CA ASN A 72 1.59 -5.35 -1.26
C ASN A 72 1.63 -6.57 -0.35
N LEU A 73 0.76 -7.53 -0.65
CA LEU A 73 0.74 -8.83 0.00
C LEU A 73 1.69 -9.78 -0.72
N ALA A 74 2.56 -10.45 0.03
CA ALA A 74 3.40 -11.52 -0.49
C ALA A 74 2.70 -12.88 -0.39
N THR A 75 1.95 -13.09 0.69
CA THR A 75 1.14 -14.29 0.97
C THR A 75 -0.10 -13.91 1.78
N LEU A 76 -1.09 -14.81 1.88
CA LEU A 76 -2.18 -14.71 2.85
C LEU A 76 -1.89 -15.49 4.15
N ASP A 77 -0.81 -16.28 4.17
CA ASP A 77 -0.47 -17.09 5.33
C ASP A 77 -0.18 -16.23 6.56
N GLY A 78 -0.79 -16.59 7.68
CA GLY A 78 -0.66 -15.86 8.94
C GLY A 78 -1.42 -14.55 9.01
N LEU A 79 -2.25 -14.23 8.00
CA LEU A 79 -3.19 -13.11 8.04
C LEU A 79 -4.58 -13.60 8.37
N GLU A 80 -5.27 -12.87 9.25
CA GLU A 80 -6.70 -13.11 9.49
C GLU A 80 -7.50 -12.49 8.34
N ILE A 81 -8.26 -13.32 7.62
CA ILE A 81 -9.05 -12.90 6.47
C ILE A 81 -10.54 -13.00 6.82
N VAL A 82 -11.21 -11.86 6.80
CA VAL A 82 -12.66 -11.76 7.00
C VAL A 82 -13.33 -11.73 5.63
N ASP A 83 -14.20 -12.69 5.36
CA ASP A 83 -14.89 -12.80 4.08
C ASP A 83 -16.15 -11.94 4.05
N ALA A 84 -16.23 -11.07 3.05
CA ALA A 84 -17.46 -10.36 2.71
C ALA A 84 -18.35 -11.25 1.83
N PRO A 85 -19.60 -11.52 2.25
CA PRO A 85 -20.48 -12.39 1.49
C PRO A 85 -20.82 -11.77 0.13
N ALA A 86 -20.74 -12.58 -0.93
CA ALA A 86 -21.19 -12.20 -2.25
C ALA A 86 -22.73 -12.08 -2.26
N ARG A 87 -23.26 -11.06 -2.93
CA ARG A 87 -24.72 -10.94 -3.14
C ARG A 87 -25.09 -11.32 -4.57
N THR A 88 -26.36 -11.68 -4.79
CA THR A 88 -26.91 -11.95 -6.12
C THR A 88 -26.86 -10.68 -6.99
N ARG A 89 -26.72 -10.88 -8.31
CA ARG A 89 -26.42 -9.83 -9.31
C ARG A 89 -27.33 -8.60 -9.25
N GLU A 90 -28.59 -8.77 -8.85
CA GLU A 90 -29.60 -7.71 -8.76
C GLU A 90 -29.34 -6.70 -7.62
N VAL A 91 -28.53 -7.06 -6.62
CA VAL A 91 -28.25 -6.23 -5.43
C VAL A 91 -26.74 -5.96 -5.26
N ARG A 92 -25.96 -6.12 -6.34
CA ARG A 92 -24.51 -5.89 -6.29
C ARG A 92 -24.18 -4.40 -6.36
N SER A 93 -23.49 -3.93 -5.33
CA SER A 93 -22.81 -2.65 -5.32
C SER A 93 -21.42 -2.87 -5.94
N VAL A 94 -21.31 -2.55 -7.23
CA VAL A 94 -20.08 -2.75 -7.98
C VAL A 94 -19.18 -1.52 -7.84
N MET A 95 -17.96 -1.73 -7.35
CA MET A 95 -16.94 -0.69 -7.21
C MET A 95 -15.79 -0.94 -8.19
N PRO A 96 -15.59 -0.08 -9.21
CA PRO A 96 -14.46 -0.22 -10.12
C PRO A 96 -13.15 0.12 -9.41
N VAL A 97 -12.11 -0.66 -9.70
CA VAL A 97 -10.75 -0.43 -9.22
C VAL A 97 -10.08 0.66 -10.08
N ALA A 98 -9.45 1.62 -9.42
CA ALA A 98 -8.67 2.67 -10.07
C ALA A 98 -7.22 2.22 -10.35
N ASP A 99 -6.58 2.87 -11.31
CA ASP A 99 -5.17 2.65 -11.71
C ASP A 99 -4.85 1.24 -12.25
N VAL A 100 -5.87 0.49 -12.72
CA VAL A 100 -5.69 -0.83 -13.32
C VAL A 100 -4.73 -0.82 -14.52
N GLN A 101 -4.62 0.31 -15.22
CA GLN A 101 -3.76 0.50 -16.39
C GLN A 101 -2.27 0.36 -16.02
N ARG A 102 -1.89 0.71 -14.80
CA ARG A 102 -0.49 0.58 -14.32
C ARG A 102 -0.15 -0.85 -13.88
N HIS A 103 -1.16 -1.70 -13.70
CA HIS A 103 -1.04 -3.04 -13.15
C HIS A 103 -1.50 -4.12 -14.13
N GLN A 104 -1.62 -3.80 -15.42
CA GLN A 104 -2.06 -4.74 -16.46
C GLN A 104 -1.29 -6.08 -16.46
N PRO A 105 0.04 -6.13 -16.32
CA PRO A 105 0.75 -7.41 -16.27
C PRO A 105 0.38 -8.25 -15.04
N ALA A 106 0.13 -7.61 -13.89
CA ALA A 106 -0.26 -8.30 -12.66
C ALA A 106 -1.70 -8.85 -12.77
N ILE A 107 -2.61 -8.06 -13.34
CA ILE A 107 -4.01 -8.46 -13.58
C ILE A 107 -4.08 -9.60 -14.60
N ASP A 108 -3.30 -9.53 -15.67
CA ASP A 108 -3.24 -10.60 -16.68
C ASP A 108 -2.76 -11.92 -16.07
N LEU A 109 -1.67 -11.87 -15.29
CA LEU A 109 -1.20 -13.06 -14.56
C LEU A 109 -2.23 -13.56 -13.55
N ALA A 110 -2.91 -12.67 -12.83
CA ALA A 110 -4.00 -13.07 -11.93
C ALA A 110 -5.08 -13.82 -12.72
N ARG A 111 -5.52 -13.28 -13.86
CA ARG A 111 -6.53 -13.89 -14.71
C ARG A 111 -6.11 -15.26 -15.24
N ILE A 112 -4.88 -15.41 -15.70
CA ILE A 112 -4.36 -16.67 -16.23
C ILE A 112 -4.42 -17.79 -15.17
N HIS A 113 -4.09 -17.46 -13.91
CA HIS A 113 -4.02 -18.46 -12.85
C HIS A 113 -5.34 -18.66 -12.10
N GLY A 114 -6.17 -17.63 -12.01
CA GLY A 114 -7.40 -17.63 -11.19
C GLY A 114 -8.71 -17.42 -11.95
N GLY A 115 -8.68 -17.23 -13.27
CA GLY A 115 -9.87 -16.97 -14.07
C GLY A 115 -10.38 -15.53 -14.01
N ALA A 116 -11.57 -15.26 -14.57
CA ALA A 116 -12.13 -13.90 -14.58
C ALA A 116 -12.84 -13.53 -13.27
N ASP A 117 -13.49 -14.49 -12.62
CA ASP A 117 -14.16 -14.29 -11.33
C ASP A 117 -13.24 -14.80 -10.22
N GLN A 118 -12.80 -13.90 -9.34
CA GLN A 118 -11.84 -14.16 -8.27
C GLN A 118 -12.27 -13.49 -6.97
N GLN A 119 -11.41 -13.58 -5.96
CA GLN A 119 -11.51 -12.78 -4.75
C GLN A 119 -10.40 -11.72 -4.74
N ALA A 120 -10.63 -10.63 -4.02
CA ALA A 120 -9.64 -9.60 -3.76
C ALA A 120 -9.57 -9.26 -2.28
N VAL A 121 -8.37 -9.04 -1.77
CA VAL A 121 -8.15 -8.54 -0.41
C VAL A 121 -7.95 -7.04 -0.45
N LEU A 122 -8.65 -6.33 0.43
CA LEU A 122 -8.54 -4.89 0.62
C LEU A 122 -7.45 -4.59 1.65
N VAL A 123 -6.41 -3.87 1.23
CA VAL A 123 -5.25 -3.53 2.07
C VAL A 123 -5.26 -2.03 2.38
N PRO A 124 -5.70 -1.60 3.57
CA PRO A 124 -5.68 -0.19 3.95
C PRO A 124 -4.24 0.26 4.22
N ARG A 125 -4.03 1.59 4.12
CA ARG A 125 -2.70 2.23 4.17
C ARG A 125 -1.73 1.76 3.07
N ALA A 126 -2.25 1.24 1.96
CA ALA A 126 -1.46 1.07 0.76
C ALA A 126 -1.10 2.43 0.15
N SER A 127 -0.03 2.49 -0.63
CA SER A 127 0.41 3.76 -1.23
C SER A 127 1.28 3.52 -2.45
N ARG A 128 1.37 4.53 -3.31
CA ARG A 128 2.37 4.54 -4.37
C ARG A 128 3.72 4.99 -3.81
N TRP A 129 4.81 4.52 -4.40
CA TRP A 129 6.17 4.81 -3.96
C TRP A 129 6.46 6.32 -3.72
N LEU A 130 5.98 7.21 -4.60
CA LEU A 130 6.19 8.65 -4.45
C LEU A 130 5.05 9.38 -3.74
N SER A 131 3.97 8.68 -3.36
CA SER A 131 2.82 9.33 -2.75
C SER A 131 2.93 9.33 -1.23
N MET A 132 2.73 10.51 -0.64
CA MET A 132 2.50 10.62 0.79
C MET A 132 1.09 10.20 1.19
N ARG A 133 0.14 10.06 0.25
CA ARG A 133 -1.26 9.76 0.57
C ARG A 133 -1.46 8.26 0.71
N TYR A 134 -2.12 7.87 1.80
CA TYR A 134 -2.62 6.51 1.98
C TYR A 134 -3.87 6.27 1.15
N ARG A 135 -4.04 5.02 0.75
CA ARG A 135 -5.14 4.50 -0.07
C ARG A 135 -5.51 3.11 0.41
N VAL A 136 -6.58 2.55 -0.15
CA VAL A 136 -6.91 1.13 -0.02
C VAL A 136 -6.43 0.42 -1.27
N GLY A 137 -5.43 -0.43 -1.13
CA GLY A 137 -4.91 -1.28 -2.19
C GLY A 137 -5.81 -2.48 -2.41
N VAL A 138 -5.89 -2.93 -3.65
CA VAL A 138 -6.69 -4.10 -4.05
C VAL A 138 -5.73 -5.20 -4.52
N GLN A 139 -5.74 -6.33 -3.83
CA GLN A 139 -4.89 -7.48 -4.13
C GLN A 139 -5.76 -8.65 -4.61
N LEU A 140 -5.66 -9.05 -5.88
CA LEU A 140 -6.34 -10.24 -6.41
C LEU A 140 -5.70 -11.50 -5.85
N VAL A 141 -6.51 -12.46 -5.38
CA VAL A 141 -6.03 -13.66 -4.67
C VAL A 141 -6.51 -14.98 -5.29
N GLY A 142 -6.99 -14.97 -6.54
CA GLY A 142 -7.48 -16.19 -7.20
C GLY A 142 -6.38 -17.12 -7.75
N GLY A 143 -5.10 -16.80 -7.62
CA GLY A 143 -3.99 -17.55 -8.22
C GLY A 143 -2.98 -18.12 -7.21
N ASP A 144 -1.75 -18.27 -7.67
CA ASP A 144 -0.60 -18.79 -6.91
C ASP A 144 -0.18 -17.87 -5.75
N ARG A 145 -0.32 -16.55 -5.93
CA ARG A 145 0.01 -15.54 -4.93
C ARG A 145 -0.85 -14.29 -5.11
N PRO A 146 -1.00 -13.44 -4.08
CA PRO A 146 -1.68 -12.16 -4.20
C PRO A 146 -1.01 -11.27 -5.25
N ARG A 147 -1.82 -10.56 -6.05
CA ARG A 147 -1.35 -9.67 -7.12
C ARG A 147 -2.03 -8.32 -7.05
N HIS A 148 -1.25 -7.26 -7.01
CA HIS A 148 -1.77 -5.90 -6.88
C HIS A 148 -2.48 -5.48 -8.18
N ALA A 149 -3.76 -5.16 -8.08
CA ALA A 149 -4.59 -4.75 -9.20
C ALA A 149 -4.76 -3.23 -9.30
N GLY A 150 -4.50 -2.51 -8.21
CA GLY A 150 -4.65 -1.06 -8.12
C GLY A 150 -5.23 -0.63 -6.78
N PHE A 151 -6.01 0.45 -6.80
CA PHE A 151 -6.54 1.06 -5.58
C PHE A 151 -8.05 1.26 -5.69
N LEU A 152 -8.75 1.30 -4.56
CA LEU A 152 -10.07 1.94 -4.53
C LEU A 152 -9.93 3.42 -4.86
N SER A 153 -10.92 3.98 -5.55
CA SER A 153 -10.99 5.43 -5.75
C SER A 153 -11.22 6.14 -4.40
N ASP A 154 -10.76 7.38 -4.26
CA ASP A 154 -10.86 8.13 -3.00
C ASP A 154 -12.32 8.22 -2.52
N THR A 155 -13.27 8.48 -3.43
CA THR A 155 -14.71 8.55 -3.11
C THR A 155 -15.29 7.22 -2.66
N ALA A 156 -14.86 6.12 -3.28
CA ALA A 156 -15.35 4.79 -2.99
C ALA A 156 -14.72 4.24 -1.70
N ALA A 157 -13.48 4.62 -1.39
CA ALA A 157 -12.77 4.21 -0.18
C ALA A 157 -13.23 4.97 1.07
N GLU A 158 -13.63 6.24 0.93
CA GLU A 158 -13.91 7.17 2.04
C GLU A 158 -14.78 6.57 3.17
N PRO A 159 -15.91 5.89 2.90
CA PRO A 159 -16.76 5.32 3.97
C PRO A 159 -16.10 4.18 4.74
N TRP A 160 -15.08 3.55 4.16
CA TRP A 160 -14.47 2.31 4.65
C TRP A 160 -13.09 2.49 5.26
N LEU A 161 -12.48 3.68 5.13
CA LEU A 161 -11.11 3.93 5.58
C LEU A 161 -10.90 3.60 7.06
N GLU A 162 -11.80 4.08 7.93
CA GLU A 162 -11.68 3.90 9.38
C GLU A 162 -11.96 2.44 9.80
N PRO A 163 -13.05 1.79 9.36
CA PRO A 163 -13.28 0.37 9.66
C PRO A 163 -12.17 -0.56 9.16
N LEU A 164 -11.69 -0.36 7.93
CA LEU A 164 -10.61 -1.18 7.38
C LEU A 164 -9.30 -0.96 8.13
N ASP A 165 -8.95 0.27 8.49
CA ASP A 165 -7.74 0.53 9.26
C ASP A 165 -7.84 -0.05 10.69
N ALA A 166 -9.02 -0.04 11.30
CA ALA A 166 -9.26 -0.69 12.58
C ALA A 166 -9.03 -2.21 12.52
N LEU A 167 -9.49 -2.88 11.45
CA LEU A 167 -9.17 -4.30 11.22
C LEU A 167 -7.67 -4.54 11.03
N ARG A 168 -7.01 -3.70 10.22
CA ARG A 168 -5.58 -3.81 9.98
C ARG A 168 -4.75 -3.71 11.26
N LEU A 169 -5.15 -2.84 12.19
CA LEU A 169 -4.48 -2.71 13.49
C LEU A 169 -4.56 -4.00 14.34
N ARG A 170 -5.57 -4.86 14.08
CA ARG A 170 -5.70 -6.19 14.68
C ARG A 170 -5.01 -7.30 13.88
N GLY A 171 -4.42 -6.99 12.73
CA GLY A 171 -3.82 -7.97 11.83
C GLY A 171 -4.82 -8.65 10.88
N ALA A 172 -6.05 -8.15 10.81
CA ALA A 172 -7.11 -8.69 9.97
C ALA A 172 -7.35 -7.85 8.71
N PHE A 173 -7.77 -8.50 7.63
CA PHE A 173 -8.06 -7.89 6.33
C PHE A 173 -9.36 -8.44 5.76
N VAL A 174 -10.04 -7.65 4.92
CA VAL A 174 -11.29 -8.08 4.30
C VAL A 174 -11.04 -8.62 2.90
N ARG A 175 -11.63 -9.77 2.59
CA ARG A 175 -11.69 -10.34 1.26
C ARG A 175 -13.09 -10.13 0.66
N VAL A 176 -13.12 -9.57 -0.55
CA VAL A 176 -14.34 -9.26 -1.30
C VAL A 176 -14.31 -9.97 -2.66
N PRO A 177 -15.47 -10.36 -3.22
CA PRO A 177 -15.52 -10.88 -4.58
C PRO A 177 -15.06 -9.83 -5.58
N ALA A 178 -14.33 -10.28 -6.60
CA ALA A 178 -13.76 -9.44 -7.64
C ALA A 178 -13.93 -10.08 -9.02
N ARG A 179 -14.19 -9.26 -10.04
CA ARG A 179 -14.28 -9.70 -11.43
C ARG A 179 -13.32 -8.91 -12.30
N ILE A 180 -12.50 -9.61 -13.05
CA ILE A 180 -11.65 -9.04 -14.09
C ILE A 180 -12.51 -8.91 -15.36
N THR A 181 -12.60 -7.70 -15.90
CA THR A 181 -13.42 -7.38 -17.08
C THR A 181 -12.57 -7.11 -18.33
N GLY A 182 -13.20 -7.24 -19.50
CA GLY A 182 -12.57 -7.18 -20.82
C GLY A 182 -12.01 -8.53 -21.26
N ASP A 183 -12.12 -8.92 -22.52
CA ASP A 183 -11.66 -10.25 -23.01
C ASP A 183 -10.18 -10.29 -23.37
N SER A 184 -9.61 -9.12 -23.66
CA SER A 184 -8.18 -8.91 -23.91
C SER A 184 -7.76 -7.59 -23.28
N ARG A 185 -6.44 -7.34 -23.21
CA ARG A 185 -5.93 -6.08 -22.64
C ARG A 185 -6.50 -4.87 -23.41
N PRO A 186 -6.86 -3.76 -22.72
CA PRO A 186 -6.71 -3.55 -21.29
C PRO A 186 -7.83 -4.21 -20.45
N PHE A 187 -7.45 -4.83 -19.34
CA PHE A 187 -8.37 -5.41 -18.37
C PHE A 187 -8.86 -4.35 -17.37
N GLY A 188 -10.14 -4.44 -17.00
CA GLY A 188 -10.72 -3.77 -15.84
C GLY A 188 -10.81 -4.72 -14.64
N VAL A 189 -11.04 -4.17 -13.45
CA VAL A 189 -11.32 -4.95 -12.24
C VAL A 189 -12.45 -4.28 -11.49
N ASP A 190 -13.48 -5.06 -11.19
CA ASP A 190 -14.69 -4.63 -10.49
C ASP A 190 -14.84 -5.45 -9.20
N LEU A 191 -15.18 -4.79 -8.10
CA LEU A 191 -15.36 -5.41 -6.79
C LEU A 191 -16.85 -5.46 -6.42
N ASP A 192 -17.30 -6.54 -5.79
CA ASP A 192 -18.60 -6.62 -5.14
C ASP A 192 -18.47 -6.15 -3.69
N ALA A 193 -18.92 -4.94 -3.41
CA ALA A 193 -18.86 -4.34 -2.08
C ALA A 193 -20.14 -4.55 -1.26
N SER A 194 -21.11 -5.31 -1.76
CA SER A 194 -22.40 -5.47 -1.07
C SER A 194 -22.27 -6.14 0.29
N GLY A 195 -21.29 -7.04 0.48
CA GLY A 195 -21.02 -7.69 1.76
C GLY A 195 -20.06 -6.94 2.69
N LEU A 196 -19.54 -5.77 2.27
CA LEU A 196 -18.44 -5.12 2.97
C LEU A 196 -18.85 -4.57 4.34
N ALA A 197 -20.04 -3.96 4.45
CA ALA A 197 -20.57 -3.48 5.74
C ALA A 197 -20.75 -4.60 6.75
N GLU A 198 -21.24 -5.75 6.29
CA GLU A 198 -21.46 -6.94 7.12
C GLU A 198 -20.14 -7.49 7.65
N ALA A 199 -19.14 -7.67 6.79
CA ALA A 199 -17.80 -8.12 7.18
C ALA A 199 -17.06 -7.16 8.12
N LEU A 200 -17.38 -5.87 8.08
CA LEU A 200 -16.76 -4.85 8.92
C LEU A 200 -17.47 -4.66 10.26
N THR A 201 -18.65 -5.25 10.45
CA THR A 201 -19.38 -5.18 11.71
C THR A 201 -18.75 -6.19 12.68
N PRO A 202 -18.22 -5.76 13.83
CA PRO A 202 -17.66 -6.69 14.81
C PRO A 202 -18.78 -7.60 15.33
N ALA A 203 -18.58 -8.92 15.25
CA ALA A 203 -19.39 -9.88 15.97
C ALA A 203 -19.39 -9.47 17.45
N HIS A 204 -20.57 -9.13 17.98
CA HIS A 204 -20.74 -8.93 19.41
C HIS A 204 -20.82 -10.32 20.04
N ASP A 205 -19.67 -10.82 20.49
CA ASP A 205 -19.58 -11.93 21.44
C ASP A 205 -19.31 -11.38 22.86
#